data_AF-G6YT67-F1
#
_entry.id   AF-G6YT67-F1
#
_cell.length_a   1.000
_cell.length_b   1.000
_cell.length_c   1.000
_cell.angle_alpha   90.00
_cell.angle_beta   90.00
_cell.angle_gamma   90.00
#
_symmetry.space_group_name_H-M   'P 1'
#
loop_
_entity.id
_entity.type
_entity.pdbx_description
1 polymer ?
#
loop_
_entity_poly.entity_id
_entity_poly.type
_entity_poly.pdbx_seq_one_letter_code
_entity_poly.pdbx_strand_id
1 'polypeptide(L)' 'MKKAVLVVFAVLALAGCKDRVIWNDNGKVEEATTDREVWDSNGKMESGERKIWVNKDGEEVVR' A
#
# COMPACT_ATOMS: atom_id res chain seq x y z
N MET A 1 5.29 -50.51 8.43
CA MET A 1 4.09 -49.99 9.12
C MET A 1 4.39 -48.66 9.83
N LYS A 2 5.13 -48.65 10.96
CA LYS A 2 5.38 -47.43 11.76
C LYS A 2 6.05 -46.27 11.00
N LYS A 3 7.02 -46.57 10.13
CA LYS A 3 7.72 -45.56 9.31
C LYS A 3 6.83 -44.94 8.22
N ALA A 4 5.91 -45.73 7.65
CA ALA A 4 4.99 -45.24 6.62
C ALA A 4 3.98 -44.24 7.23
N VAL A 5 3.48 -44.54 8.43
CA VAL A 5 2.58 -43.64 9.18
C VAL A 5 3.28 -42.31 9.47
N LEU A 6 4.54 -42.32 9.92
CA LEU A 6 5.32 -41.11 10.17
C LEU A 6 5.52 -40.25 8.91
N VAL A 7 5.80 -40.88 7.77
CA VAL A 7 5.96 -40.17 6.49
C VAL A 7 4.65 -39.51 6.06
N VAL A 8 3.51 -40.19 6.23
CA VAL A 8 2.19 -39.61 5.91
C VAL A 8 1.89 -38.40 6.79
N PHE A 9 2.14 -38.48 8.10
CA PHE A 9 1.93 -37.34 9.01
C PHE A 9 2.85 -36.16 8.69
N ALA A 10 4.11 -36.41 8.32
CA ALA A 10 5.04 -35.35 7.92
C ALA A 10 4.58 -34.62 6.65
N VAL A 11 4.10 -35.35 5.64
CA VAL A 11 3.59 -34.77 4.39
C VAL A 11 2.33 -33.93 4.63
N LEU A 12 1.41 -34.40 5.49
CA LEU A 12 0.20 -33.64 5.84
C LEU A 12 0.53 -32.35 6.60
N ALA A 13 1.50 -32.38 7.51
CA ALA A 13 1.94 -31.19 8.23
C ALA A 13 2.57 -30.15 7.29
N LEU A 14 3.39 -30.60 6.33
CA LEU A 14 4.04 -29.74 5.32
C LEU A 14 3.04 -29.18 4.29
N ALA A 15 1.97 -29.91 3.96
CA ALA A 15 0.90 -29.41 3.09
C ALA A 15 0.14 -28.23 3.73
N GLY A 16 -0.03 -28.23 5.06
CA GLY A 16 -0.66 -27.13 5.82
C GLY A 16 0.21 -25.88 6.01
N CYS A 17 1.42 -25.84 5.44
CA CYS A 17 2.32 -24.69 5.50
C CYS A 17 2.25 -23.80 4.25
N LYS A 18 1.60 -24.24 3.16
CA LYS A 18 1.74 -23.59 1.85
C LYS A 18 0.83 -22.37 1.65
N ASP A 19 -0.27 -22.26 2.40
CA ASP A 19 -1.30 -21.23 2.19
C ASP A 19 -1.62 -20.44 3.46
N ARG A 20 -0.63 -20.22 4.33
CA ARG A 20 -0.80 -19.34 5.49
C ARG A 20 -0.75 -17.89 5.04
N VAL A 21 -1.91 -17.35 4.68
CA VAL A 21 -2.09 -15.92 4.49
C VAL A 21 -2.08 -15.26 5.88
N ILE A 22 -0.90 -14.83 6.32
CA ILE A 22 -0.72 -14.18 7.63
C ILE A 22 -1.51 -12.85 7.70
N TRP A 23 -1.83 -12.27 6.54
CA TRP A 23 -2.60 -11.04 6.41
C TRP A 23 -3.59 -11.17 5.24
N ASN A 24 -4.80 -11.63 5.54
CA ASN A 24 -5.94 -11.51 4.64
C ASN A 24 -6.89 -10.49 5.27
N ASP A 25 -6.96 -9.30 4.68
CA ASP A 25 -7.84 -8.24 5.15
C ASP A 25 -9.30 -8.43 4.70
N ASN A 26 -9.58 -9.46 3.87
CA ASN A 26 -10.86 -9.70 3.21
C ASN A 26 -11.39 -8.45 2.48
N GLY A 27 -10.49 -7.66 1.88
CA GLY A 27 -10.84 -6.44 1.15
C GLY A 27 -11.18 -5.25 2.04
N LYS A 28 -10.94 -5.32 3.36
CA LYS A 28 -11.21 -4.20 4.29
C LYS A 28 -10.37 -2.96 4.00
N VAL A 29 -9.16 -3.11 3.46
CA VAL A 29 -8.31 -1.97 3.08
C VAL A 29 -8.88 -1.30 1.83
N GLU A 30 -9.23 -2.08 0.82
CA GLU A 30 -9.93 -1.59 -0.38
C GLU A 30 -11.26 -0.90 -0.03
N GLU A 31 -12.10 -1.51 0.81
CA GLU A 31 -13.36 -0.90 1.29
C GLU A 31 -13.10 0.44 1.97
N ALA A 32 -12.10 0.51 2.85
CA ALA A 32 -11.74 1.74 3.55
C ALA A 32 -11.11 2.81 2.63
N THR A 33 -10.73 2.46 1.40
CA THR A 33 -10.01 3.36 0.48
C THR A 33 -10.73 3.63 -0.85
N THR A 34 -11.91 3.03 -1.08
CA THR A 34 -12.63 3.06 -2.36
C THR A 34 -12.97 4.50 -2.81
N ASP A 35 -13.16 5.43 -1.88
CA ASP A 35 -13.47 6.84 -2.15
C ASP A 35 -12.40 7.80 -1.61
N ARG A 36 -11.17 7.30 -1.40
CA ARG A 36 -10.10 8.12 -0.84
C ARG A 36 -9.51 9.05 -1.90
N GLU A 37 -10.04 10.26 -1.97
CA GLU A 37 -9.51 11.36 -2.78
C GLU A 37 -8.23 11.90 -2.11
N VAL A 38 -7.07 11.56 -2.69
CA VAL A 38 -5.77 12.04 -2.22
C VAL A 38 -5.30 13.13 -3.17
N TRP A 39 -5.39 14.38 -2.71
CA TRP A 39 -4.93 15.57 -3.44
C TRP A 39 -5.61 15.80 -4.79
N ASP A 40 -6.94 15.85 -4.83
CA ASP A 40 -7.64 16.37 -5.99
C ASP A 40 -7.84 17.89 -5.83
N SER A 41 -7.11 18.63 -6.65
CA SER A 41 -7.25 20.08 -6.72
C SER A 41 -8.59 20.53 -7.31
N ASN A 42 -9.39 19.64 -7.91
CA ASN A 42 -10.64 19.92 -8.58
C ASN A 42 -10.53 21.10 -9.57
N GLY A 43 -9.37 21.21 -10.23
CA GLY A 43 -9.02 22.34 -11.11
C GLY A 43 -8.80 23.68 -10.38
N LYS A 44 -8.85 23.71 -9.04
CA LYS A 44 -8.62 24.89 -8.18
C LYS A 44 -7.15 25.17 -7.91
N MET A 45 -6.24 24.29 -8.35
CA MET A 45 -4.81 24.61 -8.37
C MET A 45 -4.45 25.16 -9.74
N GLU A 46 -4.17 26.46 -9.76
CA GLU A 46 -3.53 27.14 -10.88
C GLU A 46 -2.30 26.33 -11.35
N SER A 47 -2.26 25.97 -12.64
CA SER A 47 -1.18 25.24 -13.29
C SER A 47 -0.04 26.14 -13.80
N GLY A 48 -0.07 27.43 -13.46
CA GLY A 48 0.97 28.40 -13.80
C GLY A 48 2.19 28.35 -12.89
N GLU A 49 3.24 29.10 -13.25
CA GLU A 49 4.44 29.30 -12.43
C GLU A 49 4.07 29.84 -11.05
N ARG A 50 4.14 28.97 -10.03
CA ARG A 50 3.88 29.36 -8.65
C ARG A 50 5.16 29.89 -8.02
N LYS A 51 5.24 31.20 -7.81
CA LYS A 51 6.31 31.84 -7.05
C LYS A 51 6.11 31.57 -5.54
N ILE A 52 6.61 30.44 -5.07
CA ILE A 52 6.48 30.03 -3.64
C ILE A 52 7.52 30.76 -2.78
N TRP A 53 8.68 31.08 -3.34
CA TRP A 53 9.83 31.61 -2.61
C TRP A 53 10.22 32.98 -3.18
N VAL A 54 9.69 34.03 -2.56
CA VAL A 54 9.95 35.43 -2.88
C VAL A 54 10.60 36.10 -1.66
N ASN A 55 11.68 36.86 -1.86
CA ASN A 55 12.32 37.60 -0.77
C ASN A 55 11.52 38.87 -0.38
N LYS A 56 11.97 39.59 0.65
CA LYS A 56 11.32 40.85 1.11
C LYS A 56 11.28 41.96 0.05
N ASP A 57 12.11 41.84 -0.99
CA ASP A 57 12.28 42.82 -2.07
C ASP A 57 11.48 42.42 -3.33
N GLY A 58 10.78 41.28 -3.32
CA GLY A 58 9.92 40.83 -4.42
C GLY A 58 10.59 39.91 -5.45
N GLU A 59 11.81 39.45 -5.20
CA GLU A 59 12.58 38.63 -6.15
C GLU A 59 12.45 37.13 -5.85
N GLU A 60 12.41 36.31 -6.91
CA GLU A 60 12.44 34.84 -6.81
C GLU A 60 13.82 34.35 -6.37
N VAL A 61 13.85 33.59 -5.27
CA VAL A 61 15.11 33.08 -4.70
C VAL A 61 15.44 31.64 -5.10
N VAL A 62 14.51 30.95 -5.74
CA VAL A 62 14.69 29.59 -6.31
C VAL A 62 14.26 29.63 -7.77
N ARG A 63 15.12 29.12 -8.66
CA ARG A 63 14.83 28.94 -10.10
C ARG A 63 14.39 27.52 -10.40
#